data_AF-A0A8B6BQ24-F1
#
_entry.id   AF-A0A8B6BQ24-F1
#
_cell.length_a   1.000
_cell.length_b   1.000
_cell.length_c   1.000
_cell.angle_alpha   90.00
_cell.angle_beta   90.00
_cell.angle_gamma   90.00
#
_symmetry.space_group_name_H-M   'P 1'
#
loop_
_entity.id
_entity.type
_entity.pdbx_description
1 polymer ?
#
loop_
_entity_poly.entity_id
_entity_poly.type
_entity_poly.pdbx_seq_one_letter_code
_entity_poly.pdbx_strand_id
1 'polypeptide(L)'
;MQMQMSAYPSQEFRPLKKPRLGPPDVYPQEPKQKEDELTEKSVKHGFNNTQMYNMDEYGSARRENISEEKFGSEFIALLNKKKEFNTFQDTSKKKQQPSKDNFWP
;
A
#
# COMPACT_ATOMS: atom_id res chain seq x y z
N MET A 1 -7.12 17.16 30.81
CA MET A 1 -8.03 16.51 29.86
C MET A 1 -7.19 15.83 28.79
N GLN A 2 -7.14 14.50 28.75
CA GLN A 2 -6.62 13.79 27.58
C GLN A 2 -7.73 13.75 26.53
N MET A 3 -7.49 14.33 25.35
CA MET A 3 -8.39 14.17 24.20
C MET A 3 -8.31 12.72 23.75
N GLN A 4 -9.41 11.99 23.92
CA GLN A 4 -9.58 10.66 23.35
C GLN A 4 -9.79 10.82 21.84
N MET A 5 -8.74 10.59 21.06
CA MET A 5 -8.84 10.61 19.59
C MET A 5 -9.63 9.36 19.14
N SER A 6 -10.66 9.59 18.33
CA SER A 6 -11.46 8.53 17.71
C SER A 6 -10.58 7.59 16.89
N ALA A 7 -10.72 6.28 17.10
CA ALA A 7 -9.93 5.26 16.40
C ALA A 7 -10.34 5.21 14.92
N TYR A 8 -9.51 5.77 14.05
CA TYR A 8 -9.62 5.60 12.61
C TYR A 8 -8.89 4.30 12.18
N PRO A 9 -9.34 3.62 11.10
CA PRO A 9 -8.73 2.37 10.58
C PRO A 9 -7.22 2.43 10.24
N SER A 10 -6.60 3.62 10.31
CA SER A 10 -5.18 3.87 10.09
C SER A 10 -4.24 3.38 11.22
N GLN A 11 -4.78 2.94 12.36
CA GLN A 11 -3.98 2.53 13.53
C GLN A 11 -3.22 1.20 13.37
N GLU A 12 -3.46 0.43 12.32
CA GLU A 12 -2.75 -0.84 12.13
C GLU A 12 -1.29 -0.66 11.66
N PHE A 13 -0.86 0.58 11.34
CA PHE A 13 0.49 0.95 10.88
C PHE A 13 1.06 0.04 9.78
N ARG A 14 0.22 -0.69 9.04
CA ARG A 14 0.69 -1.55 7.95
C ARG A 14 1.07 -0.62 6.80
N PRO A 15 2.36 -0.46 6.48
CA PRO A 15 2.74 0.39 5.37
C PRO A 15 2.12 -0.18 4.10
N LEU A 16 1.54 0.68 3.26
CA LEU A 16 1.32 0.34 1.86
C LEU A 16 2.67 -0.16 1.31
N LYS A 17 2.67 -1.14 0.39
CA LYS A 17 3.88 -1.88 -0.06
C LYS A 17 5.11 -1.03 -0.46
N LYS A 18 4.98 0.30 -0.53
CA LYS A 18 6.08 1.26 -0.62
C LYS A 18 6.46 1.77 0.78
N PRO A 19 7.72 1.60 1.24
CA PRO A 19 8.17 2.05 2.57
C PRO A 19 8.05 3.58 2.79
N ARG A 20 7.74 4.34 1.75
CA ARG A 20 7.65 5.80 1.75
C ARG A 20 6.21 6.35 1.88
N LEU A 21 5.18 5.51 1.68
CA LEU A 21 3.82 5.95 2.00
C LEU A 21 3.63 5.70 3.49
N GLY A 22 3.22 6.74 4.22
CA GLY A 22 2.89 6.65 5.62
C GLY A 22 1.67 5.73 5.86
N PRO A 23 0.91 5.96 6.93
CA PRO A 23 -0.38 5.29 7.09
C PRO A 23 -1.22 5.41 5.80
N PRO A 24 -2.08 4.42 5.51
CA PRO A 24 -3.06 4.56 4.44
C PRO A 24 -3.78 5.91 4.53
N ASP A 25 -4.01 6.52 3.37
CA ASP A 25 -4.67 7.83 3.24
C ASP A 25 -3.90 9.02 3.84
N VAL A 26 -2.63 8.82 4.26
CA VAL A 26 -1.75 9.88 4.72
C VAL A 26 -0.60 10.06 3.73
N TYR A 27 -0.54 11.26 3.13
CA TYR A 27 0.52 11.66 2.20
C TYR A 27 1.36 12.78 2.85
N PRO A 28 2.59 12.46 3.32
CA PRO A 28 3.49 13.46 3.84
C PRO A 28 3.85 14.52 2.78
N GLN A 29 3.96 15.77 3.20
CA GLN A 29 4.59 16.79 2.37
C GLN A 29 6.11 16.57 2.36
N GLU A 30 6.69 16.60 1.18
CA GLU A 30 8.11 16.28 0.97
C GLU A 30 8.87 17.55 0.63
N PRO A 31 10.12 17.74 1.08
CA PRO A 31 10.88 18.96 0.77
C PRO A 31 11.16 19.21 -0.72
N LYS A 32 10.82 18.26 -1.60
CA LYS A 32 11.05 18.31 -3.06
C LYS A 32 9.74 18.01 -3.80
N GLN A 33 8.65 18.66 -3.41
CA GLN A 33 7.41 18.57 -4.18
C GLN A 33 7.49 19.46 -5.42
N LYS A 34 6.92 18.97 -6.52
CA LYS A 34 6.87 19.70 -7.78
C LYS A 34 6.06 21.01 -7.68
N GLU A 35 5.15 21.10 -6.73
CA GLU A 35 4.39 22.31 -6.43
C GLU A 35 5.29 23.45 -5.95
N ASP A 36 6.38 23.12 -5.24
CA ASP A 36 7.35 24.09 -4.72
C ASP A 36 8.39 24.52 -5.78
N GLU A 37 8.42 23.87 -6.95
CA GLU A 37 9.36 24.21 -8.02
C GLU A 37 8.94 25.51 -8.71
N LEU A 38 9.73 26.57 -8.50
CA LEU A 38 9.56 27.88 -9.15
C LEU A 38 10.12 27.87 -10.57
N THR A 39 9.42 27.19 -11.48
CA THR A 39 9.68 27.25 -12.92
C THR A 39 9.04 28.49 -13.55
N GLU A 40 9.56 28.97 -14.68
CA GLU A 40 8.96 30.10 -15.41
C GLU A 40 7.46 29.86 -15.71
N LYS A 41 7.10 28.60 -16.01
CA LYS A 41 5.71 28.21 -16.28
C LYS A 41 4.84 28.29 -15.03
N SER A 42 5.28 27.74 -13.90
CA SER A 42 4.51 27.73 -12.64
C SER A 42 4.41 29.12 -12.01
N VAL A 43 5.43 29.95 -12.17
CA VAL A 43 5.39 31.37 -11.74
C VAL A 43 4.40 32.17 -12.60
N LYS A 44 4.35 31.92 -13.91
CA LYS A 44 3.48 32.67 -14.83
C LYS A 44 2.03 32.21 -14.84
N HIS A 45 1.77 30.91 -14.71
CA HIS A 45 0.43 30.33 -14.87
C HIS A 45 -0.11 29.64 -13.62
N GLY A 46 0.66 29.63 -12.52
CA GLY A 46 0.38 28.81 -11.35
C GLY A 46 0.76 27.34 -11.55
N PHE A 47 0.86 26.60 -10.45
CA PHE A 47 0.95 25.15 -10.49
C PHE A 47 -0.40 24.53 -10.89
N ASN A 48 -0.39 23.54 -11.77
CA ASN A 48 -1.59 22.86 -12.24
C ASN A 48 -1.48 21.35 -11.97
N ASN A 49 -2.46 20.81 -11.22
CA ASN A 49 -2.55 19.40 -10.85
C ASN A 49 -3.70 18.67 -11.59
N THR A 50 -4.10 19.10 -12.79
CA THR A 50 -5.07 18.34 -13.59
C THR A 50 -4.47 16.99 -13.91
N GLN A 51 -5.03 15.94 -13.30
CA GLN A 51 -4.65 14.57 -13.58
C GLN A 51 -5.05 14.22 -15.02
N MET A 52 -4.16 13.55 -15.76
CA MET A 52 -4.40 13.20 -17.17
C MET A 52 -5.55 12.19 -17.38
N TYR A 53 -6.20 11.70 -16.33
CA TYR A 53 -7.24 10.67 -16.38
C TYR A 53 -8.67 11.23 -16.40
N ASN A 54 -8.84 12.55 -16.53
CA ASN A 54 -10.12 13.23 -16.36
C ASN A 54 -11.11 13.16 -17.54
N MET A 55 -10.90 12.31 -18.54
CA MET A 55 -11.89 12.21 -19.63
C MET A 55 -13.24 11.65 -19.13
N ASP A 56 -13.22 10.79 -18.11
CA ASP A 56 -14.42 10.17 -17.52
C ASP A 56 -14.56 10.44 -16.02
N GLU A 57 -13.87 11.44 -15.45
CA GLU A 57 -13.98 11.78 -14.02
C GLU A 57 -15.43 12.04 -13.60
N TYR A 58 -16.18 12.71 -14.48
CA TYR A 58 -17.60 13.01 -14.28
C TYR A 58 -18.53 11.97 -14.94
N GLY A 59 -17.97 10.88 -15.48
CA GLY A 59 -18.71 9.80 -16.12
C GLY A 59 -19.39 8.87 -15.13
N SER A 60 -20.44 8.16 -15.58
CA SER A 60 -21.07 7.11 -14.79
C SER A 60 -20.62 5.73 -15.27
N ALA A 61 -20.18 4.89 -14.34
CA ALA A 61 -19.85 3.49 -14.61
C ALA A 61 -21.08 2.58 -14.87
N ARG A 62 -22.27 3.14 -15.11
CA ARG A 62 -23.52 2.38 -15.36
C ARG A 62 -23.44 1.42 -16.57
N ARG A 63 -22.53 1.66 -17.50
CA ARG A 63 -22.35 0.84 -18.71
C ARG A 63 -21.22 -0.19 -18.57
N GLU A 64 -20.55 -0.21 -17.42
CA GLU A 64 -19.50 -1.18 -17.16
C GLU A 64 -20.11 -2.56 -16.90
N ASN A 65 -19.60 -3.56 -17.60
CA ASN A 65 -20.08 -4.94 -17.51
C ASN A 65 -19.22 -5.74 -16.54
N ILE A 66 -19.45 -5.57 -15.24
CA ILE A 66 -18.83 -6.38 -14.20
C ILE A 66 -19.90 -7.32 -13.64
N SER A 67 -19.81 -8.60 -13.96
CA SER A 67 -20.70 -9.62 -13.38
C SER A 67 -20.25 -9.97 -11.96
N GLU A 68 -21.21 -10.35 -11.12
CA GLU A 68 -20.94 -10.84 -9.77
C GLU A 68 -20.03 -12.06 -9.78
N GLU A 69 -20.20 -12.95 -10.76
CA GLU A 69 -19.38 -14.14 -10.95
C GLU A 69 -17.90 -13.78 -11.21
N LYS A 70 -17.65 -12.82 -12.10
CA LYS A 70 -16.29 -12.36 -12.42
C LYS A 70 -15.65 -11.68 -11.21
N PHE A 71 -16.41 -10.86 -10.49
CA PHE A 71 -15.91 -10.25 -9.26
C PHE A 71 -15.59 -11.32 -8.21
N GLY A 72 -16.50 -12.27 -7.99
CA GLY A 72 -16.34 -13.35 -7.03
C GLY A 72 -15.12 -14.21 -7.30
N SER A 73 -14.88 -14.61 -8.56
CA SER A 73 -13.71 -15.40 -8.94
C SER A 73 -12.40 -14.67 -8.66
N GLU A 74 -12.32 -13.39 -9.04
CA GLU A 74 -11.13 -12.56 -8.83
C GLU A 74 -10.87 -12.30 -7.34
N PHE A 75 -11.94 -12.08 -6.57
CA PHE A 75 -11.85 -11.87 -5.13
C PHE A 75 -11.35 -13.13 -4.40
N ILE A 76 -11.86 -14.30 -4.75
CA ILE A 76 -11.41 -15.57 -4.19
C ILE A 76 -9.94 -15.82 -4.56
N ALA A 77 -9.55 -15.56 -5.81
CA ALA A 77 -8.16 -15.68 -6.25
C ALA A 77 -7.22 -14.78 -5.42
N LEU A 78 -7.63 -13.54 -5.15
CA LEU A 78 -6.89 -12.61 -4.29
C LEU A 78 -6.76 -13.13 -2.84
N LEU A 79 -7.83 -13.69 -2.27
CA LEU A 79 -7.78 -14.28 -0.92
C LEU A 79 -6.84 -15.47 -0.84
N ASN A 80 -6.85 -16.36 -1.85
CA ASN A 80 -5.94 -17.50 -1.91
C ASN A 80 -4.49 -17.05 -1.99
N LYS A 81 -4.19 -16.08 -2.86
CA LYS A 81 -2.85 -15.49 -2.97
C LYS A 81 -2.40 -14.85 -1.66
N LYS A 82 -3.29 -14.17 -0.93
CA LYS A 82 -2.99 -13.63 0.41
C LYS A 82 -2.65 -14.73 1.41
N LYS A 83 -3.38 -15.86 1.38
CA LYS A 83 -3.10 -17.02 2.22
C LYS A 83 -1.72 -17.63 1.88
N GLU A 84 -1.44 -17.84 0.60
CA GLU A 84 -0.14 -18.36 0.14
C GLU A 84 1.03 -17.52 0.69
N PHE A 85 0.95 -16.19 0.56
CA PHE A 85 1.98 -15.29 1.09
C PHE A 85 2.18 -15.40 2.61
N ASN A 86 1.12 -15.65 3.37
CA ASN A 86 1.19 -15.82 4.82
C ASN A 86 1.67 -17.23 5.25
N THR A 87 1.71 -18.19 4.32
CA THR A 87 2.13 -19.57 4.58
C THR A 87 3.55 -19.90 4.11
N PHE A 88 4.27 -18.94 3.50
CA PHE A 88 5.68 -19.14 3.21
C PHE A 88 6.43 -19.44 4.50
N GLN A 89 7.10 -20.59 4.54
CA GLN A 89 7.95 -20.93 5.66
C GLN A 89 9.10 -19.92 5.74
N ASP A 90 9.35 -19.39 6.95
CA ASP A 90 10.58 -18.66 7.25
C ASP A 90 11.77 -19.60 7.00
N THR A 91 12.36 -19.54 5.81
CA THR A 91 13.55 -20.31 5.44
C THR A 91 14.79 -19.85 6.21
N SER A 92 14.66 -18.80 7.01
CA SER A 92 15.76 -18.13 7.72
C SER A 92 16.07 -18.69 9.12
N LYS A 93 15.48 -19.81 9.59
CA LYS A 93 15.86 -20.39 10.90
C LYS A 93 15.81 -21.92 11.00
N LYS A 94 16.50 -22.65 10.11
CA LYS A 94 17.14 -23.91 10.55
C LYS A 94 18.55 -23.58 11.02
N LYS A 95 18.69 -23.12 12.28
CA LYS A 95 19.97 -23.32 12.99
C LYS A 95 20.18 -24.83 13.05
N GLN A 96 21.20 -25.35 12.35
CA GLN A 96 21.69 -26.69 12.62
C GLN A 96 21.99 -26.77 14.12
N GLN A 97 21.30 -27.66 14.83
CA GLN A 97 21.71 -28.05 16.17
C GLN A 97 23.12 -28.62 16.04
N PRO A 98 24.11 -28.19 16.85
CA PRO A 98 25.42 -28.83 16.81
C PRO A 98 25.23 -30.32 17.12
N SER A 99 25.86 -31.17 16.30
CA SER A 99 25.86 -32.61 16.49
C SER A 99 26.32 -32.92 17.91
N LYS A 100 25.55 -33.73 18.66
CA LYS A 100 25.96 -34.22 19.99
C LYS A 100 26.99 -35.33 19.82
N ASP A 101 28.12 -35.00 19.21
CA ASP A 101 29.26 -35.88 19.11
C ASP A 101 30.27 -35.51 20.20
N ASN A 102 30.41 -36.45 21.12
CA ASN A 102 31.63 -36.74 21.87
C ASN A 102 32.10 -35.70 22.88
N PHE A 103 31.63 -35.89 24.12
CA PHE A 103 32.53 -35.80 25.26
C PHE A 103 32.71 -37.22 25.81
N TRP A 104 33.73 -37.92 25.30
CA TRP A 104 34.25 -39.21 25.78
C TRP A 104 35.29 -38.98 26.90
N PRO A 105 35.72 -40.03 27.63
CA PRO A 105 35.00 -40.94 28.51
C PRO A 105 34.82 -40.42 29.94
#